data_AF-A0AAE1PFT4-F1
#
_entry.id   AF-A0AAE1PFT4-F1
#
_cell.length_a   1.000
_cell.length_b   1.000
_cell.length_c   1.000
_cell.angle_alpha   90.00
_cell.angle_beta   90.00
_cell.angle_gamma   90.00
#
_symmetry.space_group_name_H-M   'P 1'
#
loop_
_entity.id
_entity.type
_entity.pdbx_description
1 polymer ?
#
loop_
_entity_poly.entity_id
_entity_poly.type
_entity_poly.pdbx_seq_one_letter_code
_entity_poly.pdbx_strand_id
1 'polypeptide(L)'
;MDSRRSREVEITVVFHQSGTGDKEVTLGGTGFSSWARSSSGGVATDRSKSTSRPESRDNSVPRESEALKVHPPMDSDTAEKLTVAIIDEYTHNCDPDEAKLCIKEKFASSTIKHFVQFSLEWVLDRDSKKRRMVGQLLHDLIVENLLSFDQLVEGSHEILAMTEDFEIDIPKVCNYLGEIFAPCLNDNAVTLKRLLDLTKAVGSNKKANVFACIVSQAAQIMGPNKVADIWNSSGLKWSDIVPSNTDQWSPVNPDGKRQYDRRFLLELRNSPLSLKKPESLPNLEIVRDGPGKSGTGDKEVTLGGTGFSSWARSSSGGVATGV
;
A
#
# COMPACT_ATOMS: atom_id res chain seq x y z
N MET A 1 7.31 48.06 -3.18
CA MET A 1 6.27 47.15 -3.70
C MET A 1 6.94 46.24 -4.69
N ASP A 2 7.37 45.06 -4.26
CA ASP A 2 7.99 44.09 -5.15
C ASP A 2 7.37 42.72 -4.88
N SER A 3 6.59 42.27 -5.85
CA SER A 3 5.67 41.14 -5.75
C SER A 3 6.43 39.85 -6.10
N ARG A 4 7.00 39.19 -5.09
CA ARG A 4 7.58 37.85 -5.28
C ARG A 4 6.45 36.82 -5.47
N ARG A 5 6.21 36.53 -6.74
CA ARG A 5 5.36 35.45 -7.26
C ARG A 5 5.81 34.11 -6.65
N SER A 6 4.99 33.52 -5.79
CA SER A 6 5.13 32.12 -5.36
C SER A 6 5.20 31.22 -6.59
N ARG A 7 6.31 30.51 -6.76
CA ARG A 7 6.40 29.40 -7.72
C ARG A 7 5.99 28.14 -6.97
N GLU A 8 4.87 27.56 -7.35
CA GLU A 8 4.52 26.20 -6.94
C GLU A 8 5.62 25.25 -7.41
N VAL A 9 6.09 24.40 -6.50
CA VAL A 9 7.05 23.35 -6.81
C VAL A 9 6.25 22.13 -7.26
N GLU A 10 6.13 21.93 -8.58
CA GLU A 10 5.65 20.67 -9.14
C GLU A 10 6.65 19.56 -8.80
N ILE A 11 6.22 18.58 -8.01
CA ILE A 11 6.97 17.33 -7.81
C ILE A 11 6.52 16.39 -8.92
N THR A 12 7.31 16.32 -10.00
CA THR A 12 7.12 15.34 -11.07
C THR A 12 7.59 13.97 -10.59
N VAL A 13 6.64 13.04 -10.39
CA VAL A 13 6.95 11.62 -10.15
C VAL A 13 7.30 10.98 -11.50
N VAL A 14 8.57 10.67 -11.70
CA VAL A 14 9.05 9.98 -12.92
C VAL A 14 8.87 8.48 -12.74
N PHE A 15 7.95 7.89 -13.52
CA PHE A 15 7.84 6.43 -13.64
C PHE A 15 8.89 5.93 -14.64
N HIS A 16 9.78 5.05 -14.20
CA HIS A 16 10.67 4.32 -15.10
C HIS A 16 9.95 3.05 -15.57
N GLN A 17 9.45 3.06 -16.81
CA GLN A 17 9.03 1.84 -17.50
C GLN A 17 10.24 1.26 -18.23
N SER A 18 10.63 0.04 -17.85
CA SER A 18 11.52 -0.79 -18.65
C SER A 18 10.70 -1.50 -19.73
N GLY A 19 10.99 -1.24 -21.01
CA GLY A 19 10.59 -2.16 -22.09
C GLY A 19 10.15 -1.52 -23.42
N THR A 20 11.14 -1.38 -24.31
CA THR A 20 11.08 -1.69 -25.76
C THR A 20 10.00 -1.08 -26.66
N GLY A 21 10.45 -0.30 -27.64
CA GLY A 21 9.91 -0.33 -29.00
C GLY A 21 9.32 0.98 -29.50
N ASP A 22 10.12 1.70 -30.29
CA ASP A 22 9.72 2.86 -31.08
C ASP A 22 8.47 2.57 -31.93
N LYS A 23 7.39 3.34 -31.73
CA LYS A 23 6.45 3.74 -32.80
C LYS A 23 5.88 5.13 -32.50
N GLU A 24 6.32 6.07 -33.32
CA GLU A 24 5.72 7.38 -33.57
C GLU A 24 4.27 7.21 -34.06
N VAL A 25 3.30 7.84 -33.40
CA VAL A 25 1.94 8.01 -33.94
C VAL A 25 1.47 9.44 -33.69
N THR A 26 1.23 10.12 -34.80
CA THR A 26 0.82 11.52 -34.96
C THR A 26 -0.59 11.78 -34.43
N LEU A 27 -0.77 12.95 -33.81
CA LEU A 27 -2.05 13.48 -33.34
C LEU A 27 -2.89 14.09 -34.48
N GLY A 28 -4.19 13.79 -34.46
CA GLY A 28 -5.29 14.45 -35.17
C GLY A 28 -6.52 13.55 -35.00
N GLY A 29 -7.71 13.94 -34.59
CA GLY A 29 -8.40 15.22 -34.53
C GLY A 29 -9.88 14.89 -34.74
N THR A 30 -10.74 15.30 -33.81
CA THR A 30 -12.21 15.53 -33.94
C THR A 30 -13.13 14.43 -34.51
N GLY A 31 -14.19 14.08 -33.78
CA GLY A 31 -15.39 13.49 -34.41
C GLY A 31 -16.37 12.78 -33.46
N PHE A 32 -17.29 13.53 -32.88
CA PHE A 32 -18.55 13.03 -32.32
C PHE A 32 -19.42 12.40 -33.44
N SER A 33 -20.04 11.24 -33.19
CA SER A 33 -21.49 11.04 -33.45
C SER A 33 -22.00 9.67 -33.01
N SER A 34 -23.10 9.74 -32.27
CA SER A 34 -24.12 8.74 -31.92
C SER A 34 -24.50 7.77 -33.06
N TRP A 35 -24.80 6.52 -32.68
CA TRP A 35 -25.71 5.67 -33.45
C TRP A 35 -26.74 5.00 -32.54
N ALA A 36 -27.91 5.63 -32.48
CA ALA A 36 -29.18 4.96 -32.22
C ALA A 36 -29.82 4.65 -33.57
N ARG A 37 -30.31 3.42 -33.78
CA ARG A 37 -31.25 3.09 -34.84
C ARG A 37 -32.19 1.98 -34.37
N SER A 38 -33.48 2.33 -34.34
CA SER A 38 -34.60 1.40 -34.23
C SER A 38 -35.45 1.47 -35.50
N SER A 39 -36.31 0.44 -35.63
CA SER A 39 -37.46 0.27 -36.54
C SER A 39 -37.15 -0.26 -37.95
N SER A 40 -37.93 -1.21 -38.53
CA SER A 40 -39.39 -1.39 -38.44
C SER A 40 -39.90 -2.69 -39.10
N GLY A 41 -41.12 -3.10 -38.71
CA GLY A 41 -42.16 -3.75 -39.56
C GLY A 41 -42.39 -5.25 -39.31
N GLY A 42 -43.48 -5.71 -38.68
CA GLY A 42 -44.87 -5.90 -39.17
C GLY A 42 -45.25 -7.36 -38.79
N VAL A 43 -46.46 -7.85 -38.47
CA VAL A 43 -47.85 -7.59 -38.87
C VAL A 43 -48.78 -8.19 -37.78
N ALA A 44 -49.99 -7.64 -37.67
CA ALA A 44 -51.06 -7.97 -36.72
C ALA A 44 -51.85 -9.26 -37.04
N THR A 45 -52.45 -9.87 -36.01
CA THR A 45 -53.81 -10.46 -36.07
C THR A 45 -54.55 -10.31 -34.74
N ASP A 46 -55.84 -10.06 -34.86
CA ASP A 46 -56.86 -9.74 -33.86
C ASP A 46 -57.57 -11.01 -33.35
N ARG A 47 -57.90 -11.09 -32.04
CA ARG A 47 -59.10 -11.79 -31.56
C ARG A 47 -59.44 -11.47 -30.09
N SER A 48 -60.61 -10.87 -29.91
CA SER A 48 -61.28 -10.55 -28.64
C SER A 48 -61.68 -11.79 -27.81
N LYS A 49 -61.77 -11.65 -26.48
CA LYS A 49 -63.01 -11.85 -25.65
C LYS A 49 -62.72 -11.73 -24.14
N SER A 50 -63.58 -10.97 -23.48
CA SER A 50 -63.63 -10.66 -22.04
C SER A 50 -64.22 -11.81 -21.20
N THR A 51 -63.67 -12.05 -20.01
CA THR A 51 -64.40 -12.59 -18.84
C THR A 51 -63.80 -12.07 -17.51
N SER A 52 -64.70 -11.90 -16.56
CA SER A 52 -64.63 -11.19 -15.28
C SER A 52 -64.10 -11.97 -14.06
N ARG A 53 -63.82 -11.22 -12.98
CA ARG A 53 -63.74 -11.53 -11.53
C ARG A 53 -62.35 -11.80 -10.90
N PRO A 54 -62.18 -11.57 -9.58
CA PRO A 54 -61.16 -10.66 -9.05
C PRO A 54 -60.21 -11.34 -8.05
N GLU A 55 -59.37 -10.52 -7.40
CA GLU A 55 -58.57 -10.81 -6.19
C GLU A 55 -57.31 -11.67 -6.36
N SER A 56 -56.15 -11.00 -6.27
CA SER A 56 -54.99 -11.55 -5.56
C SER A 56 -54.00 -10.44 -5.17
N ARG A 57 -54.14 -10.02 -3.90
CA ARG A 57 -53.07 -9.69 -2.95
C ARG A 57 -51.86 -8.92 -3.52
N ASP A 58 -51.93 -7.60 -3.36
CA ASP A 58 -50.76 -6.76 -3.20
C ASP A 58 -49.97 -7.28 -1.98
N ASN A 59 -48.87 -7.98 -2.25
CA ASN A 59 -47.91 -8.41 -1.25
C ASN A 59 -46.62 -7.66 -1.55
N SER A 60 -46.63 -6.36 -1.31
CA SER A 60 -45.43 -5.55 -1.18
C SER A 60 -44.63 -6.05 0.03
N VAL A 61 -43.79 -7.05 -0.18
CA VAL A 61 -42.79 -7.48 0.81
C VAL A 61 -41.83 -6.30 0.99
N PRO A 62 -41.69 -5.73 2.20
CA PRO A 62 -40.62 -4.78 2.47
C PRO A 62 -39.30 -5.54 2.29
N ARG A 63 -38.40 -4.99 1.47
CA ARG A 63 -37.03 -5.47 1.31
C ARG A 63 -36.35 -5.41 2.69
N GLU A 64 -36.35 -6.54 3.38
CA GLU A 64 -35.69 -6.71 4.67
C GLU A 64 -34.19 -6.54 4.45
N SER A 65 -33.61 -5.59 5.18
CA SER A 65 -32.18 -5.30 5.17
C SER A 65 -31.40 -6.56 5.59
N GLU A 66 -30.59 -7.10 4.69
CA GLU A 66 -29.71 -8.26 4.92
C GLU A 66 -28.61 -7.90 5.92
N ALA A 67 -28.90 -8.07 7.22
CA ALA A 67 -27.95 -7.92 8.30
C ALA A 67 -27.37 -9.29 8.72
N LEU A 68 -26.14 -9.28 9.25
CA LEU A 68 -25.50 -10.46 9.85
C LEU A 68 -26.40 -11.10 10.92
N LYS A 69 -26.46 -12.43 10.97
CA LYS A 69 -27.26 -13.17 11.96
C LYS A 69 -26.75 -12.89 13.39
N VAL A 70 -27.69 -12.79 14.34
CA VAL A 70 -27.37 -12.60 15.77
C VAL A 70 -26.90 -13.93 16.37
N HIS A 71 -25.58 -14.18 16.35
CA HIS A 71 -24.96 -15.29 17.07
C HIS A 71 -24.44 -14.82 18.45
N PRO A 72 -24.35 -15.72 19.45
CA PRO A 72 -23.59 -15.44 20.66
C PRO A 72 -22.16 -15.02 20.30
N PRO A 73 -21.52 -14.12 21.07
CA PRO A 73 -20.12 -13.77 20.84
C PRO A 73 -19.28 -15.06 20.86
N MET A 74 -18.64 -15.37 19.73
CA MET A 74 -17.72 -16.49 19.61
C MET A 74 -16.41 -16.13 20.32
N ASP A 75 -15.73 -17.13 20.87
CA ASP A 75 -14.40 -16.94 21.44
C ASP A 75 -13.34 -16.74 20.34
N SER A 76 -12.21 -16.14 20.73
CA SER A 76 -11.12 -15.77 19.83
C SER A 76 -10.56 -16.96 19.05
N ASP A 77 -10.34 -18.10 19.72
CA ASP A 77 -9.73 -19.29 19.12
C ASP A 77 -10.67 -19.92 18.08
N THR A 78 -11.98 -19.90 18.34
CA THR A 78 -12.98 -20.34 17.37
C THR A 78 -13.02 -19.40 16.16
N ALA A 79 -12.95 -18.08 16.38
CA ALA A 79 -12.89 -17.10 15.30
C ALA A 79 -11.65 -17.29 14.42
N GLU A 80 -10.49 -17.56 15.02
CA GLU A 80 -9.24 -17.84 14.29
C GLU A 80 -9.40 -19.05 13.37
N LYS A 81 -9.81 -20.20 13.93
CA LYS A 81 -9.96 -21.45 13.16
C LYS A 81 -10.93 -21.30 12.00
N LEU A 82 -12.05 -20.62 12.22
CA LEU A 82 -13.04 -20.37 11.17
C LEU A 82 -12.51 -19.41 10.11
N THR A 83 -11.82 -18.34 10.51
CA THR A 83 -11.23 -17.37 9.58
C THR A 83 -10.21 -18.05 8.67
N VAL A 84 -9.28 -18.82 9.26
CA VAL A 84 -8.26 -19.55 8.52
C VAL A 84 -8.89 -20.54 7.53
N ALA A 85 -9.91 -21.30 7.96
CA ALA A 85 -10.60 -22.23 7.09
C ALA A 85 -11.27 -21.53 5.89
N ILE A 86 -12.04 -20.46 6.14
CA ILE A 86 -12.73 -19.71 5.09
C ILE A 86 -11.74 -19.11 4.09
N ILE A 87 -10.65 -18.50 4.56
CA ILE A 87 -9.66 -17.87 3.69
C ILE A 87 -8.87 -18.90 2.90
N ASP A 88 -8.50 -20.03 3.51
CA ASP A 88 -7.78 -21.08 2.80
C ASP A 88 -8.65 -21.68 1.68
N GLU A 89 -9.91 -21.98 1.98
CA GLU A 89 -10.90 -22.43 0.98
C GLU A 89 -11.13 -21.39 -0.11
N TYR A 90 -11.35 -20.12 0.25
CA TYR A 90 -11.53 -19.02 -0.70
C TYR A 90 -10.32 -18.85 -1.62
N THR A 91 -9.10 -18.86 -1.07
CA THR A 91 -7.89 -18.67 -1.87
C THR A 91 -7.54 -19.88 -2.73
N HIS A 92 -8.04 -21.08 -2.38
CA HIS A 92 -7.91 -22.27 -3.19
C HIS A 92 -8.96 -22.32 -4.31
N ASN A 93 -10.24 -22.14 -3.96
CA ASN A 93 -11.37 -22.29 -4.87
C ASN A 93 -11.64 -21.03 -5.73
N CYS A 94 -11.12 -19.87 -5.31
CA CYS A 94 -11.35 -18.57 -5.94
C CYS A 94 -12.84 -18.19 -6.04
N ASP A 95 -13.64 -18.57 -5.05
CA ASP A 95 -15.08 -18.32 -4.99
C ASP A 95 -15.43 -17.25 -3.93
N PRO A 96 -15.57 -15.98 -4.31
CA PRO A 96 -15.87 -14.91 -3.37
C PRO A 96 -17.29 -15.01 -2.81
N ASP A 97 -18.25 -15.55 -3.56
CA ASP A 97 -19.66 -15.61 -3.14
C ASP A 97 -19.84 -16.63 -2.02
N GLU A 98 -19.19 -17.79 -2.13
CA GLU A 98 -19.17 -18.80 -1.08
C GLU A 98 -18.48 -18.26 0.20
N ALA A 99 -17.34 -17.57 0.05
CA ALA A 99 -16.63 -16.99 1.18
C ALA A 99 -17.49 -15.98 1.94
N LYS A 100 -18.18 -15.09 1.21
CA LYS A 100 -19.11 -14.12 1.79
C LYS A 100 -20.30 -14.80 2.48
N LEU A 101 -20.86 -15.86 1.88
CA LEU A 101 -21.94 -16.63 2.49
C LEU A 101 -21.48 -17.25 3.82
N CYS A 102 -20.32 -17.92 3.83
CA CYS A 102 -19.72 -18.48 5.03
C CYS A 102 -19.53 -17.42 6.14
N ILE A 103 -19.08 -16.22 5.78
CA ILE A 103 -18.91 -15.12 6.72
C ILE A 103 -20.26 -14.64 7.27
N LYS A 104 -21.27 -14.48 6.41
CA LYS A 104 -22.65 -14.12 6.80
C LYS A 104 -23.26 -15.11 7.80
N GLU A 105 -22.91 -16.39 7.68
CA GLU A 105 -23.45 -17.45 8.54
C GLU A 105 -22.68 -17.66 9.84
N LYS A 106 -21.37 -17.42 9.85
CA LYS A 106 -20.49 -17.79 10.98
C LYS A 106 -20.11 -16.62 11.86
N PHE A 107 -20.12 -15.38 11.36
CA PHE A 107 -19.70 -14.20 12.11
C PHE A 107 -20.88 -13.28 12.45
N ALA A 108 -20.82 -12.70 13.65
CA ALA A 108 -21.72 -11.64 14.06
C ALA A 108 -21.02 -10.27 13.90
N SER A 109 -21.80 -9.19 13.87
CA SER A 109 -21.24 -7.84 13.79
C SER A 109 -20.26 -7.54 14.95
N SER A 110 -20.48 -8.08 16.15
CA SER A 110 -19.55 -7.90 17.26
C SER A 110 -18.21 -8.64 17.11
N THR A 111 -18.16 -9.70 16.29
CA THR A 111 -16.99 -10.59 16.16
C THR A 111 -16.26 -10.47 14.84
N ILE A 112 -16.84 -9.81 13.83
CA ILE A 112 -16.25 -9.67 12.48
C ILE A 112 -14.87 -8.97 12.47
N LYS A 113 -14.55 -8.16 13.48
CA LYS A 113 -13.21 -7.60 13.66
C LYS A 113 -12.11 -8.66 13.79
N HIS A 114 -12.42 -9.81 14.44
CA HIS A 114 -11.48 -10.93 14.56
C HIS A 114 -11.26 -11.59 13.20
N PHE A 115 -12.27 -11.63 12.33
CA PHE A 115 -12.07 -12.08 10.96
C PHE A 115 -11.03 -11.22 10.25
N VAL A 116 -11.11 -9.89 10.36
CA VAL A 116 -10.11 -8.98 9.78
C VAL A 116 -8.72 -9.23 10.37
N GLN A 117 -8.61 -9.32 11.70
CA GLN A 117 -7.35 -9.57 12.39
C GLN A 117 -6.67 -10.85 11.90
N PHE A 118 -7.36 -11.99 12.00
CA PHE A 118 -6.81 -13.29 11.61
C PHE A 118 -6.60 -13.39 10.10
N SER A 119 -7.36 -12.66 9.28
CA SER A 119 -7.09 -12.54 7.84
C SER A 119 -5.74 -11.90 7.56
N LEU A 120 -5.42 -10.81 8.26
CA LEU A 120 -4.16 -10.09 8.09
C LEU A 120 -2.98 -10.91 8.57
N GLU A 121 -3.10 -11.51 9.76
CA GLU A 121 -2.10 -12.43 10.32
C GLU A 121 -1.80 -13.57 9.34
N TRP A 122 -2.84 -14.21 8.80
CA TRP A 122 -2.68 -15.32 7.89
C TRP A 122 -2.02 -14.93 6.56
N VAL A 123 -2.35 -13.75 6.02
CA VAL A 123 -1.97 -13.38 4.64
C VAL A 123 -0.62 -12.67 4.53
N LEU A 124 -0.10 -12.08 5.62
CA LEU A 124 1.20 -11.40 5.61
C LEU A 124 2.35 -12.34 5.20
N ASP A 125 2.27 -13.62 5.59
CA ASP A 125 3.25 -14.67 5.29
C ASP A 125 2.93 -15.48 4.01
N ARG A 126 2.11 -14.93 3.11
CA ARG A 126 1.68 -15.60 1.87
C ARG A 126 2.21 -14.91 0.62
N ASP A 127 1.85 -15.42 -0.54
CA ASP A 127 2.23 -14.81 -1.81
C ASP A 127 1.32 -13.62 -2.17
N SER A 128 1.75 -12.86 -3.17
CA SER A 128 1.09 -11.64 -3.64
C SER A 128 -0.31 -11.90 -4.22
N LYS A 129 -0.58 -13.10 -4.78
CA LYS A 129 -1.93 -13.45 -5.27
C LYS A 129 -2.88 -13.58 -4.09
N LYS A 130 -2.50 -14.33 -3.05
CA LYS A 130 -3.32 -14.51 -1.83
C LYS A 130 -3.59 -13.18 -1.12
N ARG A 131 -2.58 -12.31 -0.99
CA ARG A 131 -2.77 -10.95 -0.43
C ARG A 131 -3.80 -10.13 -1.18
N ARG A 132 -3.73 -10.10 -2.51
CA ARG A 132 -4.73 -9.40 -3.33
C ARG A 132 -6.12 -10.02 -3.22
N MET A 133 -6.23 -11.34 -3.17
CA MET A 133 -7.52 -12.02 -3.00
C MET A 133 -8.16 -11.64 -1.66
N VAL A 134 -7.42 -11.72 -0.55
CA VAL A 134 -7.92 -11.33 0.77
C VAL A 134 -8.27 -9.84 0.80
N GLY A 135 -7.45 -8.97 0.21
CA GLY A 135 -7.77 -7.55 0.07
C GLY A 135 -9.05 -7.27 -0.72
N GLN A 136 -9.29 -8.03 -1.80
CA GLN A 136 -10.53 -7.95 -2.57
C GLN A 136 -11.73 -8.43 -1.75
N LEU A 137 -11.59 -9.53 -0.99
CA LEU A 137 -12.64 -10.01 -0.10
C LEU A 137 -13.00 -8.95 0.95
N LEU A 138 -12.02 -8.29 1.58
CA LEU A 138 -12.28 -7.20 2.53
C LEU A 138 -13.04 -6.03 1.89
N HIS A 139 -12.69 -5.65 0.65
CA HIS A 139 -13.45 -4.67 -0.11
C HIS A 139 -14.90 -5.11 -0.32
N ASP A 140 -15.12 -6.34 -0.79
CA ASP A 140 -16.46 -6.85 -1.10
C ASP A 140 -17.34 -6.92 0.15
N LEU A 141 -16.76 -7.28 1.30
CA LEU A 141 -17.46 -7.26 2.60
C LEU A 141 -17.90 -5.85 3.01
N ILE A 142 -17.12 -4.81 2.68
CA ILE A 142 -17.47 -3.41 2.97
C ILE A 142 -18.59 -2.95 2.03
N VAL A 143 -18.49 -3.25 0.73
CA VAL A 143 -19.52 -2.91 -0.26
C VAL A 143 -20.85 -3.58 0.07
N GLU A 144 -20.83 -4.83 0.54
CA GLU A 144 -22.03 -5.55 1.00
C GLU A 144 -22.49 -5.19 2.42
N ASN A 145 -21.85 -4.21 3.08
CA ASN A 145 -22.16 -3.78 4.45
C ASN A 145 -22.09 -4.90 5.51
N LEU A 146 -21.27 -5.92 5.26
CA LEU A 146 -20.96 -6.98 6.23
C LEU A 146 -19.82 -6.58 7.17
N LEU A 147 -18.95 -5.71 6.67
CA LEU A 147 -17.83 -5.14 7.42
C LEU A 147 -17.93 -3.61 7.41
N SER A 148 -18.03 -3.01 8.59
CA SER A 148 -17.90 -1.55 8.70
C SER A 148 -16.42 -1.14 8.67
N PHE A 149 -16.15 0.08 8.22
CA PHE A 149 -14.78 0.60 8.24
C PHE A 149 -14.21 0.69 9.67
N ASP A 150 -15.03 0.94 10.69
CA ASP A 150 -14.54 1.02 12.07
C ASP A 150 -14.10 -0.36 12.58
N GLN A 151 -14.78 -1.44 12.18
CA GLN A 151 -14.35 -2.81 12.42
C GLN A 151 -13.09 -3.19 11.63
N LEU A 152 -12.93 -2.65 10.40
CA LEU A 152 -11.69 -2.80 9.65
C LEU A 152 -10.52 -2.17 10.41
N VAL A 153 -10.69 -0.95 10.93
CA VAL A 153 -9.65 -0.25 11.73
C VAL A 153 -9.35 -1.03 13.01
N GLU A 154 -10.38 -1.45 13.74
CA GLU A 154 -10.22 -2.19 14.99
C GLU A 154 -9.50 -3.52 14.77
N GLY A 155 -9.92 -4.33 13.79
CA GLY A 155 -9.29 -5.61 13.47
C GLY A 155 -7.89 -5.49 12.86
N SER A 156 -7.58 -4.36 12.21
CA SER A 156 -6.24 -4.12 11.65
C SER A 156 -5.26 -3.52 12.67
N HIS A 157 -5.72 -3.08 13.83
CA HIS A 157 -4.95 -2.26 14.76
C HIS A 157 -3.66 -2.95 15.22
N GLU A 158 -3.74 -4.21 15.68
CA GLU A 158 -2.58 -4.94 16.21
C GLU A 158 -1.48 -5.12 15.16
N ILE A 159 -1.87 -5.50 13.94
CA ILE A 159 -0.95 -5.70 12.83
C ILE A 159 -0.31 -4.38 12.37
N LEU A 160 -1.12 -3.32 12.26
CA LEU A 160 -0.61 -2.01 11.88
C LEU A 160 0.33 -1.43 12.95
N ALA A 161 0.02 -1.62 14.23
CA ALA A 161 0.88 -1.17 15.34
C ALA A 161 2.26 -1.84 15.32
N MET A 162 2.34 -3.13 14.95
CA MET A 162 3.58 -3.89 14.86
C MET A 162 4.30 -3.77 13.50
N THR A 163 3.86 -2.87 12.61
CA THR A 163 4.45 -2.75 11.26
C THR A 163 5.95 -2.42 11.29
N GLU A 164 6.43 -1.67 12.28
CA GLU A 164 7.88 -1.38 12.43
C GLU A 164 8.67 -2.64 12.80
N ASP A 165 8.13 -3.49 13.67
CA ASP A 165 8.75 -4.76 14.06
C ASP A 165 8.72 -5.77 12.89
N PHE A 166 7.59 -5.87 12.19
CA PHE A 166 7.46 -6.73 11.01
C PHE A 166 8.43 -6.34 9.89
N GLU A 167 8.81 -5.06 9.75
CA GLU A 167 9.76 -4.66 8.72
C GLU A 167 11.15 -5.27 8.92
N ILE A 168 11.51 -5.64 10.15
CA ILE A 168 12.79 -6.28 10.47
C ILE A 168 12.90 -7.64 9.76
N ASP A 169 11.86 -8.46 9.87
CA ASP A 169 11.82 -9.80 9.29
C ASP A 169 11.25 -9.80 7.85
N ILE A 170 10.39 -8.84 7.55
CA ILE A 170 9.63 -8.69 6.31
C ILE A 170 9.88 -7.29 5.73
N PRO A 171 10.99 -7.06 5.02
CA PRO A 171 11.35 -5.73 4.49
C PRO A 171 10.29 -5.10 3.56
N LYS A 172 9.35 -5.90 3.04
CA LYS A 172 8.27 -5.47 2.14
C LYS A 172 6.91 -5.36 2.82
N VAL A 173 6.82 -5.41 4.15
CA VAL A 173 5.53 -5.38 4.88
C VAL A 173 4.66 -4.19 4.48
N CYS A 174 5.24 -3.01 4.26
CA CYS A 174 4.49 -1.83 3.77
C CYS A 174 3.85 -2.08 2.40
N ASN A 175 4.56 -2.72 1.47
CA ASN A 175 4.00 -3.10 0.17
C ASN A 175 2.89 -4.14 0.32
N TYR A 176 3.04 -5.08 1.24
CA TYR A 176 2.04 -6.13 1.49
C TYR A 176 0.74 -5.55 2.05
N LEU A 177 0.84 -4.64 3.01
CA LEU A 177 -0.31 -3.88 3.52
C LEU A 177 -0.95 -3.03 2.39
N GLY A 178 -0.14 -2.48 1.50
CA GLY A 178 -0.61 -1.83 0.27
C GLY A 178 -1.45 -2.76 -0.62
N GLU A 179 -0.98 -3.98 -0.88
CA GLU A 179 -1.71 -5.02 -1.63
C GLU A 179 -3.06 -5.38 -1.00
N ILE A 180 -3.14 -5.40 0.33
CA ILE A 180 -4.34 -5.79 1.06
C ILE A 180 -5.37 -4.66 1.13
N PHE A 181 -4.94 -3.42 1.43
CA PHE A 181 -5.88 -2.32 1.67
C PHE A 181 -6.21 -1.49 0.42
N ALA A 182 -5.39 -1.54 -0.65
CA ALA A 182 -5.66 -0.78 -1.87
C ALA A 182 -7.01 -1.07 -2.54
N PRO A 183 -7.52 -2.31 -2.60
CA PRO A 183 -8.85 -2.59 -3.14
C PRO A 183 -9.97 -1.78 -2.47
N CYS A 184 -9.84 -1.44 -1.19
CA CYS A 184 -10.84 -0.65 -0.45
C CYS A 184 -11.04 0.78 -0.99
N LEU A 185 -10.12 1.31 -1.81
CA LEU A 185 -10.29 2.60 -2.50
C LEU A 185 -11.21 2.50 -3.71
N ASN A 186 -11.41 1.31 -4.26
CA ASN A 186 -12.24 1.15 -5.44
C ASN A 186 -13.73 1.33 -5.10
N ASP A 187 -14.52 1.63 -6.12
CA ASP A 187 -15.99 1.75 -6.05
C ASP A 187 -16.51 2.70 -4.95
N ASN A 188 -15.65 3.61 -4.48
CA ASN A 188 -15.89 4.51 -3.35
C ASN A 188 -16.25 3.77 -2.04
N ALA A 189 -15.84 2.51 -1.88
CA ALA A 189 -16.08 1.71 -0.68
C ALA A 189 -15.52 2.42 0.56
N VAL A 190 -14.30 2.96 0.46
CA VAL A 190 -13.65 3.76 1.50
C VAL A 190 -13.00 5.01 0.91
N THR A 191 -13.26 6.17 1.52
CA THR A 191 -12.61 7.42 1.12
C THR A 191 -11.11 7.42 1.46
N LEU A 192 -10.32 8.15 0.67
CA LEU A 192 -8.88 8.27 0.91
C LEU A 192 -8.53 8.82 2.31
N LYS A 193 -9.37 9.71 2.87
CA LYS A 193 -9.21 10.21 4.25
C LYS A 193 -9.37 9.10 5.28
N ARG A 194 -10.41 8.28 5.13
CA ARG A 194 -10.61 7.15 6.06
C ARG A 194 -9.45 6.17 5.97
N LEU A 195 -8.91 5.89 4.77
CA LEU A 195 -7.70 5.08 4.67
C LEU A 195 -6.45 5.72 5.30
N LEU A 196 -6.35 7.06 5.33
CA LEU A 196 -5.33 7.72 6.15
C LEU A 196 -5.58 7.55 7.65
N ASP A 197 -6.84 7.45 8.09
CA ASP A 197 -7.19 7.13 9.48
C ASP A 197 -6.77 5.71 9.86
N LEU A 198 -6.89 4.75 8.95
CA LEU A 198 -6.40 3.38 9.14
C LEU A 198 -4.90 3.37 9.48
N THR A 199 -4.10 4.18 8.79
CA THR A 199 -2.65 4.21 9.02
C THR A 199 -2.25 4.94 10.31
N LYS A 200 -3.18 5.50 11.09
CA LYS A 200 -2.87 6.11 12.40
C LYS A 200 -2.37 5.10 13.43
N ALA A 201 -2.76 3.83 13.30
CA ALA A 201 -2.25 2.76 14.16
C ALA A 201 -0.79 2.43 13.85
N VAL A 202 -0.29 2.78 12.66
CA VAL A 202 1.11 2.55 12.27
C VAL A 202 2.03 3.50 13.02
N GLY A 203 3.18 3.00 13.47
CA GLY A 203 4.24 3.81 14.05
C GLY A 203 4.57 5.04 13.18
N SER A 204 4.87 6.16 13.85
CA SER A 204 5.00 7.47 13.20
C SER A 204 5.98 7.51 12.02
N ASN A 205 7.01 6.65 12.04
CA ASN A 205 8.03 6.58 11.00
C ASN A 205 7.56 5.86 9.73
N LYS A 206 6.54 5.00 9.85
CA LYS A 206 6.06 4.15 8.75
C LYS A 206 4.67 4.51 8.24
N LYS A 207 3.92 5.35 8.95
CA LYS A 207 2.60 5.84 8.52
C LYS A 207 2.61 6.31 7.05
N ALA A 208 3.55 7.19 6.71
CA ALA A 208 3.66 7.73 5.34
C ALA A 208 4.00 6.65 4.31
N ASN A 209 4.86 5.68 4.67
CA ASN A 209 5.25 4.60 3.77
C ASN A 209 4.08 3.64 3.49
N VAL A 210 3.37 3.21 4.53
CA VAL A 210 2.18 2.35 4.37
C VAL A 210 1.13 3.06 3.52
N PHE A 211 0.84 4.33 3.82
CA PHE A 211 -0.12 5.10 3.04
C PHE A 211 0.32 5.25 1.57
N ALA A 212 1.59 5.55 1.31
CA ALA A 212 2.13 5.63 -0.04
C ALA A 212 2.05 4.28 -0.77
N CYS A 213 2.31 3.16 -0.10
CA CYS A 213 2.16 1.82 -0.66
C CYS A 213 0.70 1.52 -1.03
N ILE A 214 -0.27 1.91 -0.20
CA ILE A 214 -1.71 1.76 -0.51
C ILE A 214 -2.08 2.57 -1.76
N VAL A 215 -1.69 3.84 -1.83
CA VAL A 215 -2.00 4.72 -2.99
C VAL A 215 -1.30 4.22 -4.26
N SER A 216 -0.03 3.81 -4.16
CA SER A 216 0.72 3.25 -5.27
C SER A 216 0.08 1.98 -5.82
N GLN A 217 -0.38 1.10 -4.93
CA GLN A 217 -1.02 -0.15 -5.33
C GLN A 217 -2.43 0.12 -5.91
N ALA A 218 -3.17 1.08 -5.36
CA ALA A 218 -4.43 1.51 -5.94
C ALA A 218 -4.26 2.01 -7.37
N ALA A 219 -3.17 2.76 -7.65
CA ALA A 219 -2.87 3.22 -9.00
C ALA A 219 -2.62 2.08 -9.99
N GLN A 220 -2.12 0.93 -9.52
CA GLN A 220 -1.99 -0.28 -10.34
C GLN A 220 -3.35 -0.96 -10.61
N ILE A 221 -4.28 -0.90 -9.66
CA ILE A 221 -5.61 -1.54 -9.78
C ILE A 221 -6.53 -0.72 -10.68
N MET A 222 -6.60 0.59 -10.45
CA MET A 222 -7.63 1.46 -11.05
C MET A 222 -7.08 2.54 -12.00
N GLY A 223 -5.76 2.57 -12.18
CA GLY A 223 -5.05 3.54 -13.02
C GLY A 223 -4.67 4.82 -12.27
N PRO A 224 -3.54 5.46 -12.65
CA PRO A 224 -3.00 6.62 -11.95
C PRO A 224 -3.92 7.85 -12.05
N ASN A 225 -4.65 8.03 -13.16
CA ASN A 225 -5.55 9.17 -13.34
C ASN A 225 -6.72 9.13 -12.35
N LYS A 226 -7.34 7.95 -12.17
CA LYS A 226 -8.45 7.81 -11.21
C LYS A 226 -7.97 8.03 -9.78
N VAL A 227 -6.77 7.57 -9.43
CA VAL A 227 -6.17 7.85 -8.11
C VAL A 227 -5.86 9.33 -7.93
N ALA A 228 -5.40 10.02 -8.98
CA ALA A 228 -5.19 11.46 -8.95
C ALA A 228 -6.52 12.22 -8.72
N ASP A 229 -7.61 11.79 -9.35
CA ASP A 229 -8.94 12.36 -9.12
C ASP A 229 -9.43 12.14 -7.68
N ILE A 230 -9.21 10.95 -7.12
CA ILE A 230 -9.50 10.63 -5.71
C ILE A 230 -8.65 11.50 -4.78
N TRP A 231 -7.36 11.68 -5.08
CA TRP A 231 -6.48 12.57 -4.32
C TRP A 231 -6.99 14.01 -4.33
N ASN A 232 -7.27 14.56 -5.51
CA ASN A 232 -7.71 15.94 -5.69
C ASN A 232 -9.07 16.21 -5.02
N SER A 233 -9.99 15.24 -5.07
CA SER A 233 -11.30 15.33 -4.41
C SER A 233 -11.25 15.09 -2.90
N SER A 234 -10.20 14.43 -2.39
CA SER A 234 -10.06 14.18 -0.96
C SER A 234 -9.80 15.46 -0.16
N GLY A 235 -9.13 16.47 -0.73
CA GLY A 235 -8.68 17.63 0.04
C GLY A 235 -7.64 17.30 1.11
N LEU A 236 -7.01 16.12 1.04
CA LEU A 236 -5.80 15.80 1.81
C LEU A 236 -4.62 16.63 1.32
N LYS A 237 -3.70 16.89 2.24
CA LYS A 237 -2.41 17.53 1.94
C LYS A 237 -1.28 16.60 2.34
N TRP A 238 -0.13 16.77 1.69
CA TRP A 238 1.08 16.03 2.08
C TRP A 238 1.47 16.24 3.55
N SER A 239 1.14 17.40 4.13
CA SER A 239 1.34 17.69 5.56
C SER A 239 0.53 16.79 6.50
N ASP A 240 -0.57 16.19 6.03
CA ASP A 240 -1.42 15.31 6.84
C ASP A 240 -0.83 13.88 6.95
N ILE A 241 0.07 13.55 6.00
CA ILE A 241 0.64 12.21 5.82
C ILE A 241 2.09 12.18 6.30
N VAL A 242 2.89 13.15 5.85
CA VAL A 242 4.30 13.25 6.17
C VAL A 242 4.45 14.21 7.35
N PRO A 243 4.92 13.73 8.52
CA PRO A 243 5.19 14.61 9.64
C PRO A 243 6.15 15.70 9.20
N SER A 244 5.79 16.96 9.44
CA SER A 244 6.75 18.05 9.33
C SER A 244 7.73 17.88 10.47
N ASN A 245 8.86 17.22 10.24
CA ASN A 245 9.97 17.32 11.19
C ASN A 245 10.37 18.80 11.18
N THR A 246 9.95 19.53 12.22
CA THR A 246 10.15 20.98 12.35
C THR A 246 11.63 21.35 12.37
N ASP A 247 12.47 20.38 12.74
CA ASP A 247 13.92 20.48 12.72
C ASP A 247 14.52 19.99 11.39
N GLN A 248 13.75 19.47 10.42
CA GLN A 248 14.26 19.02 9.13
C GLN A 248 14.35 20.18 8.14
N TRP A 249 15.50 20.25 7.46
CA TRP A 249 15.71 21.18 6.36
C TRP A 249 14.73 20.92 5.22
N SER A 250 14.08 21.98 4.74
CA SER A 250 13.28 21.96 3.52
C SER A 250 13.33 23.34 2.84
N PRO A 251 12.89 23.48 1.56
CA PRO A 251 12.81 24.80 0.91
C PRO A 251 11.97 25.83 1.68
N VAL A 252 11.04 25.36 2.52
CA VAL A 252 10.19 26.18 3.38
C VAL A 252 10.69 26.31 4.83
N ASN A 253 11.74 25.56 5.19
CA ASN A 253 12.43 25.62 6.49
C ASN A 253 13.96 25.57 6.27
N PRO A 254 14.56 26.67 5.77
CA PRO A 254 15.98 26.70 5.42
C PRO A 254 16.92 26.59 6.64
N ASP A 255 16.42 26.93 7.83
CA ASP A 255 17.16 26.85 9.10
C ASP A 255 17.07 25.46 9.75
N GLY A 256 16.27 24.56 9.19
CA GLY A 256 16.20 23.16 9.63
C GLY A 256 17.54 22.44 9.48
N LYS A 257 17.79 21.49 10.37
CA LYS A 257 18.89 20.52 10.28
C LYS A 257 18.66 19.59 9.09
N ARG A 258 19.72 19.36 8.32
CA ARG A 258 19.72 18.34 7.27
C ARG A 258 19.90 16.97 7.90
N GLN A 259 18.81 16.36 8.34
CA GLN A 259 18.83 15.01 8.90
C GLN A 259 18.49 14.01 7.80
N TYR A 260 19.32 13.00 7.68
CA TYR A 260 19.12 11.91 6.74
C TYR A 260 19.49 10.62 7.47
N ASP A 261 18.64 9.61 7.35
CA ASP A 261 18.92 8.33 7.97
C ASP A 261 20.05 7.61 7.23
N ARG A 262 20.62 6.61 7.91
CA ARG A 262 21.75 5.86 7.36
C ARG A 262 21.41 5.17 6.03
N ARG A 263 20.18 4.68 5.85
CA ARG A 263 19.79 3.99 4.61
C ARG A 263 19.78 4.97 3.44
N PHE A 264 19.14 6.13 3.59
CA PHE A 264 19.15 7.18 2.56
C PHE A 264 20.57 7.62 2.19
N LEU A 265 21.44 7.86 3.18
CA LEU A 265 22.83 8.25 2.92
C LEU A 265 23.62 7.15 2.18
N LEU A 266 23.30 5.88 2.42
CA LEU A 266 23.92 4.76 1.71
C LEU A 266 23.42 4.62 0.28
N GLU A 267 22.16 4.92 0.00
CA GLU A 267 21.62 4.97 -1.37
C GLU A 267 22.32 6.05 -2.20
N LEU A 268 22.62 7.20 -1.60
CA LEU A 268 23.36 8.27 -2.26
C LEU A 268 24.75 7.86 -2.73
N ARG A 269 25.37 6.82 -2.14
CA ARG A 269 26.71 6.35 -2.54
C ARG A 269 26.80 6.02 -4.03
N ASN A 270 25.73 5.48 -4.62
CA ASN A 270 25.71 5.05 -6.01
C ASN A 270 24.95 6.02 -6.92
N SER A 271 24.47 7.16 -6.40
CA SER A 271 23.78 8.16 -7.20
C SER A 271 24.72 8.77 -8.24
N PRO A 272 24.31 8.93 -9.52
CA PRO A 272 25.15 9.50 -10.57
C PRO A 272 25.74 10.87 -10.23
N LEU A 273 25.02 11.67 -9.43
CA LEU A 273 25.48 12.98 -8.97
C LEU A 273 26.54 12.86 -7.87
N SER A 274 26.47 11.83 -7.02
CA SER A 274 27.46 11.56 -5.98
C SER A 274 28.77 10.96 -6.52
N LEU A 275 28.76 10.46 -7.76
CA LEU A 275 29.94 9.94 -8.46
C LEU A 275 30.77 11.04 -9.14
N LYS A 276 30.28 12.29 -9.17
CA LYS A 276 30.97 13.44 -9.77
C LYS A 276 31.45 14.39 -8.68
N LYS A 277 32.74 14.75 -8.73
CA LYS A 277 33.32 15.77 -7.85
C LYS A 277 32.68 17.14 -8.16
N PRO A 278 32.14 17.86 -7.16
CA PRO A 278 31.61 19.21 -7.37
C PRO A 278 32.70 20.20 -7.80
N GLU A 279 32.38 21.09 -8.74
CA GLU A 279 33.32 22.04 -9.34
C GLU A 279 33.87 23.08 -8.34
N SER A 280 33.11 23.38 -7.28
CA SER A 280 33.44 24.43 -6.30
C SER A 280 34.07 23.90 -5.01
N LEU A 281 34.55 22.65 -4.99
CA LEU A 281 35.10 22.07 -3.77
C LEU A 281 36.56 22.52 -3.56
N PRO A 282 36.93 23.07 -2.39
CA PRO A 282 38.33 23.33 -2.07
C PRO A 282 39.14 22.03 -2.14
N ASN A 283 40.43 22.12 -2.49
CA ASN A 283 41.27 20.95 -2.67
C ASN A 283 41.58 20.32 -1.30
N LEU A 284 40.87 19.24 -0.96
CA LEU A 284 40.97 18.51 0.30
C LEU A 284 41.45 17.09 0.02
N GLU A 285 42.47 16.61 0.74
CA GLU A 285 43.03 15.25 0.57
C GLU A 285 42.00 14.13 0.76
N ILE A 286 40.93 14.40 1.51
CA ILE A 286 39.85 13.44 1.76
C ILE A 286 38.90 13.26 0.57
N VAL A 287 38.98 14.13 -0.44
CA VAL A 287 38.08 14.16 -1.59
C VAL A 287 38.75 13.48 -2.79
N ARG A 288 38.24 12.30 -3.15
CA ARG A 288 38.75 11.55 -4.31
C ARG A 288 38.17 12.10 -5.61
N ASP A 289 38.97 12.08 -6.67
CA ASP A 289 38.56 12.51 -8.01
C ASP A 289 37.69 11.47 -8.74
N GLY A 290 37.48 10.29 -8.14
CA GLY A 290 36.63 9.24 -8.67
C GLY A 290 36.25 8.18 -7.63
N PRO A 291 35.27 7.32 -7.94
CA PRO A 291 34.84 6.25 -7.04
C PRO A 291 36.01 5.30 -6.72
N GLY A 292 36.15 4.95 -5.44
CA GLY A 292 37.18 4.00 -5.02
C GLY A 292 36.98 2.65 -5.71
N LYS A 293 38.00 2.18 -6.45
CA LYS A 293 38.01 0.82 -6.99
C LYS A 293 37.91 -0.15 -5.81
N SER A 294 36.77 -0.83 -5.65
CA SER A 294 36.68 -2.00 -4.78
C SER A 294 37.74 -2.99 -5.25
N GLY A 295 38.71 -3.31 -4.40
CA GLY A 295 39.82 -4.18 -4.76
C GLY A 295 39.31 -5.53 -5.25
N THR A 296 39.47 -5.80 -6.54
CA THR A 296 39.64 -7.16 -7.05
C THR A 296 40.98 -7.64 -6.49
N GLY A 297 40.91 -8.36 -5.37
CA GLY A 297 42.05 -9.02 -4.76
C GLY A 297 42.45 -10.23 -5.58
N ASP A 298 43.16 -10.00 -6.68
CA ASP A 298 44.11 -10.95 -7.25
C ASP A 298 45.44 -10.21 -7.35
N LYS A 299 46.20 -10.24 -6.25
CA LYS A 299 47.62 -9.92 -6.28
C LYS A 299 48.36 -11.08 -5.62
N GLU A 300 48.82 -11.94 -6.52
CA GLU A 300 49.93 -12.86 -6.36
C GLU A 300 51.02 -12.25 -5.45
N VAL A 301 51.26 -12.90 -4.32
CA VAL A 301 52.30 -12.52 -3.37
C VAL A 301 53.64 -12.96 -3.95
N THR A 302 54.36 -12.04 -4.58
CA THR A 302 55.80 -12.23 -4.82
C THR A 302 56.57 -11.66 -3.63
N LEU A 303 57.26 -12.56 -2.93
CA LEU A 303 58.18 -12.30 -1.81
C LEU A 303 59.27 -11.31 -2.22
N GLY A 304 59.43 -10.23 -1.44
CA GLY A 304 60.51 -9.29 -1.60
C GLY A 304 60.66 -8.36 -0.40
N GLY A 305 61.50 -8.79 0.56
CA GLY A 305 62.46 -7.92 1.24
C GLY A 305 61.96 -6.81 2.17
N THR A 306 62.12 -7.07 3.47
CA THR A 306 62.64 -6.16 4.52
C THR A 306 61.87 -4.90 4.91
N GLY A 307 61.48 -4.85 6.19
CA GLY A 307 61.53 -3.62 6.99
C GLY A 307 60.17 -3.07 7.42
N PHE A 308 59.70 -3.45 8.61
CA PHE A 308 59.75 -2.59 9.81
C PHE A 308 58.87 -3.17 10.92
N SER A 309 59.54 -3.33 12.05
CA SER A 309 59.11 -3.74 13.38
C SER A 309 57.88 -3.03 13.96
N SER A 310 57.05 -3.83 14.63
CA SER A 310 56.59 -3.69 16.02
C SER A 310 56.25 -2.28 16.53
N TRP A 311 54.97 -2.05 16.84
CA TRP A 311 54.60 -1.28 18.02
C TRP A 311 53.52 -2.02 18.80
N ALA A 312 53.93 -2.63 19.92
CA ALA A 312 53.07 -3.16 20.96
C ALA A 312 52.55 -2.04 21.86
N ARG A 313 51.24 -2.02 22.17
CA ARG A 313 50.74 -1.31 23.36
C ARG A 313 50.03 -2.30 24.27
N SER A 314 50.70 -2.52 25.40
CA SER A 314 50.25 -3.29 26.55
C SER A 314 49.12 -2.56 27.29
N SER A 315 48.14 -3.31 27.79
CA SER A 315 47.32 -2.93 28.95
C SER A 315 46.89 -4.19 29.68
N SER A 316 47.71 -4.55 30.66
CA SER A 316 47.34 -5.00 32.01
C SER A 316 45.98 -5.66 32.23
N GLY A 317 46.03 -6.94 32.62
CA GLY A 317 45.00 -7.64 33.37
C GLY A 317 45.62 -8.87 34.02
N GLY A 318 46.16 -8.73 35.23
CA GLY A 318 46.61 -9.88 36.01
C GLY A 318 45.43 -10.53 36.75
N VAL A 319 45.49 -11.84 36.95
CA VAL A 319 45.31 -12.60 38.22
C VAL A 319 45.60 -14.07 37.90
N ALA A 320 46.50 -14.71 38.65
CA ALA A 320 46.29 -16.03 39.30
C ALA A 320 47.64 -16.69 39.65
N THR A 321 47.88 -16.73 40.95
CA THR A 321 48.88 -17.52 41.68
C THR A 321 48.62 -19.02 41.56
N GLY A 322 49.67 -19.84 41.57
CA GLY A 322 49.51 -21.29 41.78
C GLY A 322 50.80 -22.11 41.65
N VAL A 323 51.59 -22.06 42.73
CA VAL A 323 52.62 -23.03 43.23
C VAL A 323 53.81 -23.35 42.34
#